data_AF-A0A947DU71-F1
#
_entry.id   AF-A0A947DU71-F1
#
_cell.length_a   1.000
_cell.length_b   1.000
_cell.length_c   1.000
_cell.angle_alpha   90.00
_cell.angle_beta   90.00
_cell.angle_gamma   90.00
#
_symmetry.space_group_name_H-M   'P 1'
#
loop_
_entity.id
_entity.type
_entity.pdbx_description
1 polymer ?
#
loop_
_entity_poly.entity_id
_entity_poly.type
_entity_poly.pdbx_seq_one_letter_code
_entity_poly.pdbx_strand_id
1 'polypeptide(L)'
;MTSSTRPHAEFRSAYKAFRAIGTRWSDNDVYGHINNVVYYSWFDTAVNGLLIERGALDIHAGKVIGLVVETQCNYFAPLSFP
;
A
#
# COMPACT_ATOMS: atom_id res chain seq x y z
N MET A 1 21.86 20.01 -15.45
CA MET A 1 20.56 19.34 -15.29
C MET A 1 20.84 17.86 -15.07
N THR A 2 20.72 17.36 -13.84
CA THR A 2 20.87 15.94 -13.55
C THR A 2 19.65 15.21 -14.10
N SER A 3 19.86 14.30 -15.05
CA SER A 3 18.81 13.42 -15.57
C SER A 3 18.28 12.57 -14.42
N SER A 4 17.06 12.82 -13.97
CA SER A 4 16.36 11.96 -13.01
C SER A 4 16.10 10.61 -13.67
N THR A 5 16.69 9.55 -13.12
CA THR A 5 16.43 8.17 -13.55
C THR A 5 14.98 7.82 -13.23
N ARG A 6 14.24 7.33 -14.23
CA ARG A 6 12.85 6.87 -14.05
C ARG A 6 12.83 5.69 -13.05
N PRO A 7 11.91 5.65 -12.07
CA PRO A 7 11.79 4.53 -11.16
C PRO A 7 11.38 3.24 -11.89
N HIS A 8 11.88 2.10 -11.42
CA HIS A 8 11.53 0.76 -11.88
C HIS A 8 10.88 -0.03 -10.75
N ALA A 9 9.99 -0.96 -11.10
CA ALA A 9 9.35 -1.85 -10.13
C ALA A 9 10.37 -2.84 -9.56
N GLU A 10 10.41 -2.97 -8.24
CA GLU A 10 11.20 -3.99 -7.57
C GLU A 10 10.62 -5.39 -7.79
N PHE A 11 11.49 -6.41 -7.76
CA PHE A 11 11.05 -7.79 -7.81
C PHE A 11 10.31 -8.20 -6.54
N ARG A 12 9.36 -9.14 -6.66
CA ARG A 12 8.61 -9.68 -5.51
C ARG A 12 9.52 -10.20 -4.40
N SER A 13 10.68 -10.75 -4.74
CA SER A 13 11.69 -11.27 -3.79
C SER A 13 12.35 -10.19 -2.91
N ALA A 14 12.21 -8.91 -3.24
CA ALA A 14 12.69 -7.81 -2.41
C ALA A 14 11.89 -7.65 -1.10
N TYR A 15 10.64 -8.14 -1.07
CA TYR A 15 9.72 -7.97 0.07
C TYR A 15 9.73 -9.21 0.98
N LYS A 16 9.65 -8.98 2.30
CA LYS A 16 9.73 -10.04 3.34
C LYS A 16 8.39 -10.47 3.93
N ALA A 17 7.34 -9.69 3.71
CA ALA A 17 6.01 -9.94 4.23
C ALA A 17 4.97 -9.71 3.14
N PHE A 18 3.91 -10.51 3.15
CA PHE A 18 2.84 -10.46 2.17
C PHE A 18 1.49 -10.54 2.88
N ARG A 19 0.53 -9.72 2.43
CA ARG A 19 -0.86 -9.73 2.88
C ARG A 19 -1.77 -9.83 1.67
N ALA A 20 -2.72 -10.76 1.69
CA ALA A 20 -3.76 -10.82 0.68
C ALA A 20 -4.81 -9.75 0.97
N ILE A 21 -5.19 -8.98 -0.06
CA ILE A 21 -6.23 -7.95 0.01
C ILE A 21 -7.17 -8.19 -1.16
N GLY A 22 -8.46 -8.41 -0.87
CA GLY A 22 -9.48 -8.54 -1.90
C GLY A 22 -9.85 -7.17 -2.47
N THR A 23 -9.87 -7.06 -3.80
CA THR A 23 -10.38 -5.86 -4.49
C THR A 23 -11.90 -5.77 -4.31
N ARG A 24 -12.43 -4.55 -4.43
CA ARG A 24 -13.86 -4.24 -4.37
C ARG A 24 -14.30 -3.60 -5.67
N TRP A 25 -15.58 -3.75 -6.01
CA TRP A 25 -16.18 -3.08 -7.17
C TRP A 25 -15.91 -1.57 -7.17
N SER A 26 -16.03 -0.93 -5.99
CA SER A 26 -15.82 0.51 -5.81
C SER A 26 -14.37 0.97 -5.93
N ASP A 27 -13.41 0.04 -6.00
CA ASP A 27 -12.01 0.40 -6.14
C ASP A 27 -11.69 0.86 -7.57
N ASN A 28 -12.44 0.37 -8.56
CA ASN A 28 -12.34 0.85 -9.94
C ASN A 28 -12.88 2.28 -10.04
N ASP A 29 -12.14 3.19 -10.66
CA ASP A 29 -12.66 4.48 -11.07
C ASP A 29 -13.35 4.43 -12.45
N VAL A 30 -13.76 5.60 -12.93
CA VAL A 30 -14.45 5.77 -14.23
C VAL A 30 -13.64 5.25 -15.42
N TYR A 31 -12.32 5.08 -15.29
CA TYR A 31 -11.46 4.54 -16.33
C TYR A 31 -11.34 3.01 -16.29
N GLY A 32 -12.05 2.33 -15.38
CA GLY A 32 -12.10 0.88 -15.29
C GLY A 32 -10.88 0.23 -14.64
N HIS A 33 -10.04 1.01 -13.97
CA HIS A 33 -8.88 0.53 -13.21
C HIS A 33 -8.98 0.97 -11.77
N ILE A 34 -8.28 0.26 -10.89
CA ILE A 34 -8.16 0.63 -9.48
C ILE A 34 -7.63 2.06 -9.38
N ASN A 35 -8.38 2.91 -8.71
CA ASN A 35 -7.98 4.29 -8.52
C ASN A 35 -6.68 4.40 -7.74
N ASN A 36 -5.84 5.38 -8.10
CA ASN A 36 -4.55 5.60 -7.48
C ASN A 36 -4.61 5.76 -5.94
N VAL A 37 -5.69 6.35 -5.41
CA VAL A 37 -5.87 6.56 -3.95
C VAL A 37 -6.06 5.25 -3.20
N VAL A 38 -6.67 4.23 -3.83
CA VAL A 38 -6.96 2.95 -3.20
C VAL A 38 -5.68 2.24 -2.74
N TYR A 39 -4.57 2.40 -3.48
CA TYR A 39 -3.27 1.83 -3.12
C TYR A 39 -2.78 2.28 -1.74
N TYR A 40 -3.05 3.52 -1.34
CA TYR A 40 -2.66 4.02 -0.01
C TYR A 40 -3.44 3.32 1.11
N SER A 41 -4.72 3.00 0.88
CA SER A 41 -5.50 2.18 1.83
C SER A 41 -4.94 0.76 1.95
N TRP A 42 -4.39 0.20 0.86
CA TRP A 42 -3.74 -1.11 0.88
C TRP A 42 -2.41 -1.08 1.65
N PHE A 43 -1.62 -0.01 1.51
CA PHE A 43 -0.41 0.19 2.30
C PHE A 43 -0.73 0.24 3.79
N ASP A 44 -1.74 1.04 4.17
CA ASP A 44 -2.18 1.16 5.56
C ASP A 44 -2.67 -0.19 6.11
N THR A 45 -3.45 -0.93 5.31
CA THR A 45 -3.90 -2.29 5.67
C THR A 45 -2.75 -3.28 5.84
N ALA A 46 -1.76 -3.24 4.94
CA ALA A 46 -0.62 -4.15 4.97
C ALA A 46 0.32 -3.86 6.15
N VAL A 47 0.65 -2.59 6.38
CA VAL A 47 1.56 -2.16 7.45
C VAL A 47 0.93 -2.36 8.83
N ASN A 48 -0.26 -1.80 9.08
CA ASN A 48 -0.89 -1.93 10.41
C ASN A 48 -1.23 -3.38 10.73
N GLY A 49 -1.70 -4.13 9.72
CA GLY A 49 -1.96 -5.55 9.88
C GLY A 49 -0.73 -6.32 10.34
N LEU A 50 0.43 -6.09 9.72
CA LEU A 50 1.69 -6.71 10.13
C LEU A 50 2.12 -6.27 11.54
N LEU A 51 1.98 -4.99 11.87
CA LEU A 51 2.38 -4.45 13.18
C LEU A 51 1.53 -5.03 14.32
N ILE A 52 0.22 -5.14 14.12
CA ILE A 52 -0.71 -5.75 15.08
C ILE A 52 -0.40 -7.24 15.25
N GLU A 53 -0.25 -7.99 14.16
CA GLU A 53 0.06 -9.43 14.19
C GLU A 53 1.39 -9.75 14.88
N ARG A 54 2.36 -8.83 14.84
CA ARG A 54 3.66 -8.95 15.51
C ARG A 54 3.66 -8.42 16.96
N GLY A 55 2.53 -7.90 17.45
CA GLY A 55 2.42 -7.28 18.78
C GLY A 55 3.17 -5.97 18.92
N ALA A 56 3.56 -5.34 17.80
CA ALA A 56 4.27 -4.06 17.79
C ALA A 56 3.32 -2.86 17.90
N LEU A 57 2.03 -3.05 17.61
CA LEU A 57 1.00 -2.02 17.67
C LEU A 57 -0.27 -2.58 18.34
N ASP A 58 -0.75 -1.86 19.36
CA ASP A 58 -2.07 -2.05 19.95
C ASP A 58 -2.91 -0.80 19.67
N ILE A 59 -3.85 -0.90 18.73
CA ILE A 59 -4.69 0.22 18.30
C ILE A 59 -5.81 0.56 19.28
N HIS A 60 -6.05 -0.27 20.31
CA HIS A 60 -7.14 -0.08 21.27
C HIS A 60 -6.64 0.42 22.62
N ALA A 61 -5.56 -0.16 23.14
CA ALA A 61 -5.02 0.18 24.48
C ALA A 61 -3.54 0.59 24.47
N GLY A 62 -2.91 0.65 23.29
CA GLY A 62 -1.53 1.09 23.14
C GLY A 62 -1.34 2.56 23.53
N LYS A 63 -0.24 2.85 24.22
CA LYS A 63 0.15 4.23 24.57
C LYS A 63 0.87 4.97 23.43
N VAL A 64 1.20 4.26 22.36
CA VAL A 64 1.98 4.76 21.22
C VAL A 64 1.20 4.50 19.95
N ILE A 65 1.17 5.49 19.06
CA ILE A 65 0.55 5.41 17.74
C ILE A 65 1.59 5.69 16.66
N GLY A 66 1.37 5.14 15.46
CA GLY A 66 2.12 5.50 14.26
C GLY A 66 1.43 6.63 13.51
N LEU A 67 2.18 7.68 13.17
CA LEU A 67 1.69 8.76 12.30
C LEU A 67 2.40 8.66 10.94
N VAL A 68 1.61 8.59 9.88
CA VAL A 68 2.12 8.61 8.51
C VAL A 68 2.26 10.07 8.08
N VAL A 69 3.48 10.60 8.13
CA VAL A 69 3.77 12.01 7.81
C VAL A 69 4.12 12.23 6.34
N GLU A 70 4.51 11.18 5.63
CA GLU A 70 4.85 11.22 4.21
C GLU A 70 4.60 9.85 3.57
N THR A 71 4.15 9.87 2.31
CA THR A 71 4.01 8.67 1.48
C THR A 71 4.34 8.98 0.04
N GLN A 72 4.94 8.02 -0.66
CA GLN A 72 5.17 8.08 -2.10
C GLN A 72 4.71 6.78 -2.75
N CYS A 73 4.07 6.87 -3.91
CA CYS A 73 3.68 5.73 -4.72
C CYS A 73 4.07 5.95 -6.18
N ASN A 74 4.72 4.96 -6.79
CA ASN A 74 4.96 4.92 -8.23
C ASN A 74 4.03 3.85 -8.84
N TYR A 75 3.24 4.24 -9.84
CA TYR A 75 2.28 3.35 -10.51
C TYR A 75 2.90 2.82 -11.81
N PHE A 76 3.26 1.53 -11.83
CA PHE A 76 3.99 0.92 -12.95
C PHE A 76 3.08 0.26 -14.00
N ALA A 77 1.95 -0.32 -13.58
CA ALA A 77 0.95 -0.94 -14.44
C ALA A 77 -0.42 -0.93 -13.74
N PRO A 78 -1.54 -0.80 -14.48
CA PRO A 78 -2.87 -0.80 -13.89
C PRO A 78 -3.32 -2.20 -13.43
N LEU A 79 -4.25 -2.23 -12.48
CA LEU A 79 -4.99 -3.39 -12.00
C LEU A 79 -6.49 -3.04 -12.05
N SER A 80 -7.38 -4.03 -12.13
CA SER A 80 -8.83 -3.84 -12.10
C SER A 80 -9.51 -4.88 -11.22
N PHE A 81 -10.63 -4.49 -10.59
CA PHE A 81 -11.59 -5.44 -10.03
C PHE A 81 -12.19 -6.31 -11.17
N PRO A 82 -12.37 -7.64 -10.95
CA PRO A 82 -12.86 -8.59 -11.95
C PRO A 82 -14.34 -8.40 -12.34
#